data_AF-A0AA95M979-F1
#
_entry.id   AF-A0AA95M979-F1
#
_cell.length_a   1.000
_cell.length_b   1.000
_cell.length_c   1.000
_cell.angle_alpha   90.00
_cell.angle_beta   90.00
_cell.angle_gamma   90.00
#
_symmetry.space_group_name_H-M   'P 1'
#
loop_
_entity.id
_entity.type
_entity.pdbx_description
1 polymer ?
#
loop_
_entity_poly.entity_id
_entity_poly.type
_entity_poly.pdbx_seq_one_letter_code
_entity_poly.pdbx_strand_id
1 'polypeptide(L)'
;MQIKDFMVDHSLKELTEHRTVVLPIACYETTINQNINGYIPLHWHDEFQFVLVVKGEASFKINEEKMAVQEGEGLFINSGCLHMAKDNKDSGCIYICLNVSPNFVLSQELYPTYVHPYIEATNIPCLPLVPKKSWANNILVSIMKINQLIKENPPFNEIDISLHLTLIWKNLIMNGIQLEYEQPEMVKSQRMKQMLNWIHLHYGEKILLDDIARAGQLSRSECCRYFKRILKTSPLNYVTDYRIQKSLILLQQPESNVTDVAYQVGFNSTSYFIDKFRKSMNMTPLAYKKIKITDHL
;
A
#
# COMPACT_ATOMS: atom_id res chain seq x y z
N MET A 1 5.81 2.84 16.99
CA MET A 1 6.14 3.87 15.98
C MET A 1 5.01 3.88 14.95
N GLN A 2 4.57 5.03 14.43
CA GLN A 2 3.58 5.11 13.34
C GLN A 2 4.22 5.81 12.14
N ILE A 3 4.02 5.24 10.96
CA ILE A 3 4.51 5.82 9.71
C ILE A 3 3.42 6.72 9.15
N LYS A 4 3.70 8.02 9.12
CA LYS A 4 2.76 9.06 8.68
C LYS A 4 2.96 9.44 7.22
N ASP A 5 4.19 9.31 6.73
CA ASP A 5 4.58 9.53 5.35
C ASP A 5 5.01 8.20 4.73
N PHE A 6 4.15 7.63 3.88
CA PHE A 6 4.47 6.43 3.12
C PHE A 6 5.24 6.85 1.87
N MET A 7 6.56 6.70 1.94
CA MET A 7 7.43 7.02 0.82
C MET A 7 7.29 5.92 -0.22
N VAL A 8 6.75 6.25 -1.38
CA VAL A 8 6.68 5.36 -2.55
C VAL A 8 7.55 5.92 -3.65
N ASP A 9 8.31 5.05 -4.30
CA ASP A 9 9.07 5.42 -5.48
C ASP A 9 8.15 5.69 -6.66
N HIS A 10 8.79 6.00 -7.77
CA HIS A 10 8.09 6.18 -9.02
C HIS A 10 7.37 4.89 -9.46
N SER A 11 7.90 3.71 -9.20
CA SER A 11 7.23 2.46 -9.54
C SER A 11 5.99 2.11 -8.72
N LEU A 12 5.61 2.94 -7.73
CA LEU A 12 4.69 2.61 -6.62
C LEU A 12 5.27 1.63 -5.60
N LYS A 13 6.55 1.29 -5.73
CA LYS A 13 7.22 0.45 -4.76
C LYS A 13 7.44 1.27 -3.51
N GLU A 14 6.99 0.73 -2.38
CA GLU A 14 7.26 1.35 -1.09
C GLU A 14 8.77 1.40 -0.83
N LEU A 15 9.27 2.59 -0.53
CA LEU A 15 10.66 2.90 -0.22
C LEU A 15 10.91 3.05 1.28
N THR A 16 9.86 3.08 2.10
CA THR A 16 10.01 3.25 3.54
C THR A 16 10.92 2.14 4.06
N GLU A 17 12.12 2.51 4.53
CA GLU A 17 13.08 1.55 5.08
C GLU A 17 12.56 1.03 6.41
N HIS A 18 11.93 -0.12 6.31
CA HIS A 18 11.29 -0.82 7.40
C HIS A 18 12.22 -1.78 8.14
N ARG A 19 13.46 -1.90 7.69
CA ARG A 19 14.33 -3.06 7.94
C ARG A 19 15.47 -2.68 8.88
N THR A 20 15.82 -3.60 9.77
CA THR A 20 17.20 -3.66 10.27
C THR A 20 17.95 -4.72 9.45
N VAL A 21 19.28 -4.63 9.36
CA VAL A 21 20.10 -5.64 8.65
C VAL A 21 19.92 -7.03 9.25
N VAL A 22 19.55 -7.11 10.54
CA VAL A 22 19.38 -8.35 11.31
C VAL A 22 17.95 -8.92 11.17
N LEU A 23 16.93 -8.08 11.02
CA LEU A 23 15.53 -8.48 10.85
C LEU A 23 14.87 -7.69 9.71
N PRO A 24 14.68 -8.32 8.53
CA PRO A 24 14.01 -7.70 7.38
C PRO A 24 12.48 -7.79 7.52
N ILE A 25 11.97 -7.31 8.65
CA ILE A 25 10.53 -7.15 8.91
C ILE A 25 10.22 -5.73 9.37
N ALA A 26 9.00 -5.28 9.08
CA ALA A 26 8.39 -4.11 9.74
C ALA A 26 7.17 -4.57 10.51
N CYS A 27 7.02 -4.12 11.75
CA CYS A 27 5.74 -4.21 12.45
C CYS A 27 5.42 -2.87 13.14
N TYR A 28 4.28 -2.28 12.82
CA TYR A 28 3.86 -1.01 13.40
C TYR A 28 2.36 -0.79 13.34
N GLU A 29 1.87 0.08 14.24
CA GLU A 29 0.48 0.52 14.24
C GLU A 29 0.29 1.72 13.29
N THR A 30 -0.80 1.67 12.53
CA THR A 30 -1.18 2.73 11.60
C THR A 30 -2.58 3.22 11.95
N THR A 31 -2.68 4.51 12.26
CA THR A 31 -3.97 5.23 12.34
C THR A 31 -4.24 5.87 10.99
N ILE A 32 -5.23 5.37 10.23
CA ILE A 32 -5.38 5.69 8.80
C ILE A 32 -5.57 7.20 8.56
N ASN A 33 -6.45 7.83 9.34
CA ASN A 33 -6.80 9.24 9.18
C ASN A 33 -5.65 10.21 9.58
N GLN A 34 -4.59 9.72 10.23
CA GLN A 34 -3.40 10.50 10.56
C GLN A 34 -2.33 10.44 9.45
N ASN A 35 -2.55 9.67 8.38
CA ASN A 35 -1.70 9.72 7.19
C ASN A 35 -1.83 11.08 6.49
N ILE A 36 -0.77 11.55 5.83
CA ILE A 36 -0.77 12.83 5.08
C ILE A 36 -1.93 12.92 4.08
N ASN A 37 -2.28 11.79 3.44
CA ASN A 37 -3.36 11.72 2.47
C ASN A 37 -4.76 11.52 3.11
N GLY A 38 -4.85 11.28 4.42
CA GLY A 38 -6.08 10.82 5.10
C GLY A 38 -6.46 9.37 4.79
N TYR A 39 -5.62 8.68 4.01
CA TYR A 39 -5.70 7.26 3.68
C TYR A 39 -4.31 6.73 3.32
N ILE A 40 -4.16 5.42 3.22
CA ILE A 40 -2.91 4.81 2.74
C ILE A 40 -2.94 4.79 1.21
N PRO A 41 -2.01 5.47 0.53
CA PRO A 41 -2.03 5.58 -0.93
C PRO A 41 -1.90 4.22 -1.61
N LEU A 42 -2.21 4.17 -2.90
CA LEU A 42 -1.88 3.00 -3.71
C LEU A 42 -0.37 2.79 -3.65
N HIS A 43 0.08 1.55 -3.44
CA HIS A 43 1.48 1.15 -3.47
C HIS A 43 1.59 -0.37 -3.65
N TRP A 44 2.81 -0.86 -3.82
CA TRP A 44 3.15 -2.29 -3.72
C TRP A 44 4.54 -2.42 -3.10
N HIS A 45 4.90 -3.62 -2.66
CA HIS A 45 6.23 -3.94 -2.16
C HIS A 45 6.51 -5.43 -2.36
N ASP A 46 7.78 -5.84 -2.24
CA ASP A 46 8.19 -7.25 -2.43
C ASP A 46 7.85 -8.10 -1.20
N GLU A 47 7.71 -7.46 -0.04
CA GLU A 47 7.20 -8.09 1.16
C GLU A 47 5.75 -8.56 0.94
N PHE A 48 5.40 -9.72 1.49
CA PHE A 48 4.01 -9.96 1.80
C PHE A 48 3.66 -9.24 3.10
N GLN A 49 2.38 -8.95 3.28
CA GLN A 49 1.89 -8.17 4.39
C GLN A 49 0.76 -8.89 5.11
N PHE A 50 0.80 -8.81 6.44
CA PHE A 50 -0.29 -9.18 7.31
C PHE A 50 -0.83 -7.93 8.01
N VAL A 51 -2.14 -7.77 7.98
CA VAL A 51 -2.84 -6.67 8.64
C VAL A 51 -3.78 -7.22 9.69
N LEU A 52 -3.86 -6.56 10.83
CA LEU A 52 -4.85 -6.82 11.88
C LEU A 52 -5.49 -5.51 12.33
N VAL A 53 -6.80 -5.36 12.15
CA VAL A 53 -7.53 -4.17 12.58
C VAL A 53 -7.78 -4.28 14.08
N VAL A 54 -7.19 -3.36 14.85
CA VAL A 54 -7.32 -3.34 16.32
C VAL A 54 -8.38 -2.37 16.81
N LYS A 55 -8.84 -1.46 15.94
CA LYS A 55 -9.95 -0.54 16.20
C LYS A 55 -10.63 -0.12 14.91
N GLY A 56 -11.96 -0.10 14.90
CA GLY A 56 -12.75 0.47 13.79
C GLY A 56 -12.86 -0.45 12.58
N GLU A 57 -13.00 0.14 11.39
CA GLU A 57 -13.19 -0.60 10.14
C GLU A 57 -12.39 0.04 9.01
N ALA A 58 -11.64 -0.77 8.26
CA ALA A 58 -10.90 -0.32 7.09
C ALA A 58 -11.42 -1.01 5.82
N SER A 59 -11.44 -0.25 4.74
CA SER A 59 -11.60 -0.81 3.40
C SER A 59 -10.25 -0.92 2.71
N PHE A 60 -9.87 -2.15 2.37
CA PHE A 60 -8.70 -2.45 1.57
C PHE A 60 -9.11 -2.67 0.12
N LYS A 61 -8.27 -2.20 -0.79
CA LYS A 61 -8.37 -2.49 -2.22
C LYS A 61 -7.08 -3.15 -2.65
N ILE A 62 -7.14 -4.37 -3.17
CA ILE A 62 -6.00 -5.17 -3.62
C ILE A 62 -6.27 -5.57 -5.06
N ASN A 63 -5.43 -5.10 -5.98
CA ASN A 63 -5.65 -5.22 -7.42
C ASN A 63 -7.06 -4.73 -7.80
N GLU A 64 -7.95 -5.67 -8.14
CA GLU A 64 -9.35 -5.42 -8.53
C GLU A 64 -10.35 -5.62 -7.40
N GLU A 65 -9.93 -6.32 -6.34
CA GLU A 65 -10.76 -6.70 -5.21
C GLU A 65 -10.85 -5.58 -4.19
N LYS A 66 -12.01 -5.47 -3.54
CA LYS A 66 -12.25 -4.55 -2.44
C LYS A 66 -12.88 -5.33 -1.30
N MET A 67 -12.36 -5.14 -0.10
CA MET A 67 -12.83 -5.80 1.10
C MET A 67 -12.91 -4.82 2.26
N ALA A 68 -13.86 -5.08 3.15
CA ALA A 68 -13.95 -4.43 4.45
C ALA A 68 -13.36 -5.40 5.48
N VAL A 69 -12.54 -4.87 6.38
CA VAL A 69 -11.92 -5.62 7.47
C VAL A 69 -12.29 -4.90 8.76
N GLN A 70 -12.94 -5.63 9.67
CA GLN A 70 -13.46 -5.08 10.92
C GLN A 70 -12.49 -5.34 12.08
N GLU A 71 -12.74 -4.65 13.19
CA GLU A 71 -12.01 -4.87 14.44
C GLU A 71 -11.94 -6.35 14.84
N GLY A 72 -10.73 -6.79 15.16
CA GLY A 72 -10.41 -8.18 15.48
C GLY A 72 -10.17 -9.07 14.27
N GLU A 73 -10.50 -8.64 13.06
CA GLU A 73 -10.19 -9.33 11.81
C GLU A 73 -8.87 -8.85 11.21
N GLY A 74 -8.39 -9.59 10.22
CA GLY A 74 -7.18 -9.23 9.49
C GLY A 74 -7.21 -9.62 8.02
N LEU A 75 -6.08 -9.37 7.39
CA LEU A 75 -5.90 -9.57 5.97
C LEU A 75 -4.45 -9.97 5.68
N PHE A 76 -4.26 -11.05 4.92
CA PHE A 76 -3.01 -11.30 4.22
C PHE A 76 -3.06 -10.65 2.84
N ILE A 77 -1.99 -9.97 2.45
CA ILE A 77 -1.76 -9.38 1.12
C ILE A 77 -0.47 -9.98 0.58
N ASN A 78 -0.54 -10.58 -0.60
CA ASN A 78 0.60 -11.29 -1.18
C ASN A 78 1.64 -10.33 -1.76
N SER A 79 2.86 -10.83 -1.93
CA SER A 79 3.98 -10.07 -2.49
C SER A 79 3.62 -9.44 -3.83
N GLY A 80 4.07 -8.21 -4.04
CA GLY A 80 3.92 -7.53 -5.31
C GLY A 80 2.49 -7.12 -5.66
N CYS A 81 1.50 -7.30 -4.79
CA CYS A 81 0.13 -6.86 -5.07
C CYS A 81 0.00 -5.34 -4.91
N LEU A 82 -0.68 -4.69 -5.87
CA LEU A 82 -1.01 -3.27 -5.77
C LEU A 82 -2.15 -3.11 -4.77
N HIS A 83 -1.96 -2.31 -3.73
CA HIS A 83 -2.97 -2.15 -2.70
C HIS A 83 -3.02 -0.75 -2.06
N MET A 84 -4.16 -0.44 -1.44
CA MET A 84 -4.41 0.77 -0.65
C MET A 84 -5.40 0.48 0.47
N ALA A 85 -5.43 1.35 1.48
CA ALA A 85 -6.36 1.24 2.61
C ALA A 85 -7.02 2.58 2.92
N LYS A 86 -8.31 2.57 3.24
CA LYS A 86 -9.10 3.74 3.66
C LYS A 86 -9.86 3.43 4.93
N ASP A 87 -10.00 4.42 5.80
CA ASP A 87 -10.93 4.34 6.92
C ASP A 87 -12.36 4.25 6.37
N ASN A 88 -13.21 3.42 6.97
CA ASN A 88 -14.61 3.36 6.64
C ASN A 88 -15.43 4.13 7.69
N LYS A 89 -16.32 5.02 7.22
CA LYS A 89 -17.28 5.78 8.06
C LYS A 89 -16.61 6.62 9.17
N ASP A 90 -15.40 7.13 8.92
CA ASP A 90 -14.65 7.94 9.89
C ASP A 90 -14.52 7.24 11.26
N SER A 91 -14.32 5.92 11.25
CA SER A 91 -14.26 5.10 12.47
C SER A 91 -13.03 5.37 13.33
N GLY A 92 -12.05 6.10 12.81
CA GLY A 92 -10.75 6.30 13.45
C GLY A 92 -9.96 5.00 13.44
N CYS A 93 -9.97 4.32 12.29
CA CYS A 93 -9.44 2.96 12.16
C CYS A 93 -7.95 2.90 12.50
N ILE A 94 -7.59 1.91 13.33
CA ILE A 94 -6.20 1.58 13.70
C ILE A 94 -5.96 0.12 13.34
N TYR A 95 -4.86 -0.16 12.64
CA TYR A 95 -4.43 -1.52 12.36
C TYR A 95 -2.94 -1.72 12.64
N ILE A 96 -2.56 -2.96 12.98
CA ILE A 96 -1.17 -3.41 13.01
C ILE A 96 -0.81 -3.88 11.60
N CYS A 97 0.28 -3.35 11.07
CA CYS A 97 0.91 -3.72 9.81
C CYS A 97 2.11 -4.61 10.10
N LEU A 98 2.20 -5.80 9.50
CA LEU A 98 3.38 -6.66 9.56
C LEU A 98 3.84 -6.97 8.12
N ASN A 99 4.93 -6.33 7.69
CA ASN A 99 5.57 -6.57 6.39
C ASN A 99 6.77 -7.50 6.58
N VAL A 100 6.87 -8.54 5.77
CA VAL A 100 7.91 -9.59 5.91
C VAL A 100 8.49 -9.92 4.55
N SER A 101 9.81 -9.91 4.46
CA SER A 101 10.52 -10.41 3.28
C SER A 101 10.25 -11.90 3.08
N PRO A 102 9.82 -12.35 1.89
CA PRO A 102 9.60 -13.77 1.63
C PRO A 102 10.82 -14.65 1.93
N ASN A 103 12.03 -14.13 1.74
CA ASN A 103 13.28 -14.86 1.95
C ASN A 103 13.64 -15.03 3.44
N PHE A 104 12.87 -14.44 4.35
CA PHE A 104 13.14 -14.47 5.79
C PHE A 104 12.16 -15.34 6.58
N VAL A 105 10.98 -15.63 6.03
CA VAL A 105 9.92 -16.34 6.77
C VAL A 105 10.28 -17.79 7.09
N LEU A 106 11.07 -18.43 6.23
CA LEU A 106 11.60 -19.78 6.37
C LEU A 106 13.03 -19.84 5.84
N SER A 107 13.76 -20.91 6.18
CA SER A 107 15.12 -21.12 5.68
C SER A 107 15.15 -21.30 4.15
N GLN A 108 16.32 -21.08 3.55
CA GLN A 108 16.48 -21.16 2.10
C GLN A 108 16.19 -22.56 1.54
N GLU A 109 16.40 -23.61 2.33
CA GLU A 109 16.11 -25.00 1.96
C GLU A 109 14.60 -25.28 1.90
N LEU A 110 13.82 -24.60 2.74
CA LEU A 110 12.36 -24.74 2.80
C LEU A 110 11.65 -23.80 1.83
N TYR A 111 12.30 -22.70 1.44
CA TYR A 111 11.71 -21.66 0.60
C TYR A 111 11.12 -22.17 -0.73
N PRO A 112 11.82 -22.98 -1.55
CA PRO A 112 11.28 -23.44 -2.84
C PRO A 112 10.01 -24.27 -2.70
N THR A 113 9.86 -25.00 -1.60
CA THR A 113 8.74 -25.93 -1.36
C THR A 113 7.56 -25.23 -0.69
N TYR A 114 7.83 -24.37 0.30
CA TYR A 114 6.81 -23.88 1.22
C TYR A 114 6.54 -22.38 1.10
N VAL A 115 7.41 -21.60 0.43
CA VAL A 115 7.22 -20.15 0.28
C VAL A 115 6.96 -19.79 -1.17
N HIS A 116 7.89 -20.11 -2.07
CA HIS A 116 7.85 -19.71 -3.48
C HIS A 116 6.51 -20.03 -4.17
N PRO A 117 5.91 -21.23 -4.01
CA PRO A 117 4.65 -21.55 -4.70
C PRO A 117 3.49 -20.65 -4.28
N TYR A 118 3.46 -20.16 -3.03
CA TYR A 118 2.40 -19.29 -2.52
C TYR A 118 2.61 -17.85 -2.97
N ILE A 119 3.86 -17.39 -3.06
CA ILE A 119 4.17 -16.05 -3.53
C ILE A 119 3.82 -15.87 -5.01
N GLU A 120 4.07 -16.89 -5.84
CA GLU A 120 3.78 -16.85 -7.27
C GLU A 120 2.32 -17.19 -7.63
N ALA A 121 1.53 -17.68 -6.67
CA ALA A 121 0.16 -18.10 -6.94
C ALA A 121 -0.74 -16.90 -7.26
N THR A 122 -1.42 -16.97 -8.41
CA THR A 122 -2.21 -15.87 -8.96
C THR A 122 -3.59 -15.75 -8.34
N ASN A 123 -4.08 -16.82 -7.72
CA ASN A 123 -5.40 -16.87 -7.08
C ASN A 123 -5.40 -16.47 -5.59
N ILE A 124 -4.25 -16.06 -5.05
CA ILE A 124 -4.13 -15.55 -3.67
C ILE A 124 -3.49 -14.15 -3.63
N PRO A 125 -4.09 -13.13 -4.28
CA PRO A 125 -3.61 -11.75 -4.13
C PRO A 125 -3.82 -11.25 -2.69
N CYS A 126 -4.88 -11.72 -2.04
CA CYS A 126 -5.16 -11.48 -0.63
C CYS A 126 -6.01 -12.59 -0.02
N LEU A 127 -5.98 -12.73 1.31
CA LEU A 127 -6.79 -13.70 2.04
C LEU A 127 -7.35 -13.12 3.34
N PRO A 128 -8.68 -13.09 3.53
CA PRO A 128 -9.28 -12.63 4.79
C PRO A 128 -8.90 -13.53 5.97
N LEU A 129 -8.50 -12.91 7.07
CA LEU A 129 -8.18 -13.58 8.33
C LEU A 129 -9.33 -13.34 9.32
N VAL A 130 -10.24 -14.31 9.38
CA VAL A 130 -11.41 -14.24 10.26
C VAL A 130 -11.17 -15.09 11.52
N PRO A 131 -11.28 -14.54 12.75
CA PRO A 131 -10.98 -15.25 14.00
C PRO A 131 -11.73 -16.56 14.21
N LYS A 132 -12.89 -16.74 13.56
CA LYS A 132 -13.67 -17.99 13.62
C LYS A 132 -12.94 -19.19 13.01
N LYS A 133 -11.95 -18.97 12.13
CA LYS A 133 -11.12 -20.04 11.55
C LYS A 133 -9.86 -20.19 12.40
N SER A 134 -9.59 -21.39 12.91
CA SER A 134 -8.46 -21.65 13.82
C SER A 134 -7.11 -21.22 13.25
N TRP A 135 -6.83 -21.54 11.98
CA TRP A 135 -5.60 -21.15 11.31
C TRP A 135 -5.45 -19.62 11.22
N ALA A 136 -6.54 -18.90 10.94
CA ALA A 136 -6.53 -17.44 10.84
C ALA A 136 -6.36 -16.81 12.23
N ASN A 137 -7.07 -17.30 13.25
CA ASN A 137 -6.92 -16.83 14.62
C ASN A 137 -5.47 -16.97 15.13
N ASN A 138 -4.81 -18.09 14.82
CA ASN A 138 -3.41 -18.30 15.20
C ASN A 138 -2.46 -17.28 14.54
N ILE A 139 -2.74 -16.88 13.30
CA ILE A 139 -2.02 -15.81 12.60
C ILE A 139 -2.24 -14.49 13.34
N LEU A 140 -3.50 -14.12 13.61
CA LEU A 140 -3.86 -12.86 14.28
C LEU A 140 -3.21 -12.71 15.66
N VAL A 141 -3.25 -13.77 16.47
CA VAL A 141 -2.59 -13.81 17.78
C VAL A 141 -1.07 -13.61 17.64
N SER A 142 -0.46 -14.24 16.63
CA SER A 142 0.98 -14.11 16.39
C SER A 142 1.37 -12.70 15.93
N ILE A 143 0.54 -12.03 15.13
CA ILE A 143 0.74 -10.61 14.74
C ILE A 143 0.74 -9.73 15.99
N MET A 144 -0.25 -9.90 16.88
CA MET A 144 -0.29 -9.16 18.15
C MET A 144 0.97 -9.40 18.99
N LYS A 145 1.44 -10.66 19.04
CA LYS A 145 2.62 -11.03 19.81
C LYS A 145 3.91 -10.44 19.25
N ILE A 146 4.09 -10.44 17.92
CA ILE A 146 5.21 -9.77 17.26
C ILE A 146 5.20 -8.26 17.54
N ASN A 147 4.04 -7.61 17.44
CA ASN A 147 3.91 -6.18 17.76
C ASN A 147 4.30 -5.88 19.22
N GLN A 148 3.92 -6.75 20.17
CA GLN A 148 4.32 -6.64 21.57
C GLN A 148 5.84 -6.82 21.76
N LEU A 149 6.42 -7.87 21.18
CA LEU A 149 7.87 -8.17 21.27
C LEU A 149 8.74 -7.03 20.71
N ILE A 150 8.30 -6.38 19.65
CA ILE A 150 9.00 -5.23 19.06
C ILE A 150 8.92 -4.00 19.99
N LYS A 151 7.79 -3.79 20.67
CA LYS A 151 7.62 -2.67 21.61
C LYS A 151 8.40 -2.87 22.90
N GLU A 152 8.39 -4.08 23.45
CA GLU A 152 9.05 -4.42 24.72
C GLU A 152 10.55 -4.66 24.55
N ASN A 153 10.98 -5.11 23.37
CA ASN A 153 12.35 -5.44 23.03
C ASN A 153 13.08 -6.28 24.11
N PRO A 154 12.50 -7.41 24.57
CA PRO A 154 13.16 -8.27 25.56
C PRO A 154 14.42 -8.93 24.98
N PRO A 155 15.32 -9.46 25.83
CA PRO A 155 16.45 -10.25 25.36
C PRO A 155 16.02 -11.39 24.43
N PHE A 156 16.73 -11.55 23.31
CA PHE A 156 16.50 -12.59 22.30
C PHE A 156 15.16 -12.49 21.54
N ASN A 157 14.52 -11.31 21.53
CA ASN A 157 13.23 -11.11 20.85
C ASN A 157 13.26 -11.51 19.36
N GLU A 158 14.43 -11.47 18.72
CA GLU A 158 14.61 -11.85 17.32
C GLU A 158 14.24 -13.33 17.09
N ILE A 159 14.57 -14.19 18.06
CA ILE A 159 14.24 -15.62 18.04
C ILE A 159 12.73 -15.81 18.21
N ASP A 160 12.13 -15.11 19.17
CA ASP A 160 10.68 -15.20 19.43
C ASP A 160 9.86 -14.68 18.25
N ILE A 161 10.31 -13.58 17.62
CA ILE A 161 9.71 -13.04 16.40
C ILE A 161 9.79 -14.09 15.28
N SER A 162 10.96 -14.70 15.06
CA SER A 162 11.14 -15.74 14.04
C SER A 162 10.23 -16.96 14.26
N LEU A 163 10.06 -17.38 15.52
CA LEU A 163 9.12 -18.44 15.89
C LEU A 163 7.68 -18.08 15.52
N HIS A 164 7.24 -16.87 15.83
CA HIS A 164 5.90 -16.38 15.46
C HIS A 164 5.72 -16.23 13.95
N LEU A 165 6.73 -15.77 13.21
CA LEU A 165 6.68 -15.70 11.75
C LEU A 165 6.53 -17.09 11.12
N THR A 166 7.29 -18.06 11.62
CA THR A 166 7.17 -19.47 11.20
C THR A 166 5.78 -20.01 11.49
N LEU A 167 5.21 -19.69 12.66
CA LEU A 167 3.86 -20.09 13.03
C LEU A 167 2.80 -19.45 12.13
N ILE A 168 2.94 -18.16 11.80
CA ILE A 168 2.07 -17.46 10.85
C ILE A 168 2.07 -18.18 9.51
N TRP A 169 3.26 -18.43 8.94
CA TRP A 169 3.39 -19.03 7.62
C TRP A 169 2.86 -20.46 7.57
N LYS A 170 3.17 -21.27 8.59
CA LYS A 170 2.61 -22.61 8.73
C LYS A 170 1.09 -22.60 8.74
N ASN A 171 0.46 -21.69 9.51
CA ASN A 171 -1.00 -21.61 9.56
C ASN A 171 -1.60 -21.12 8.22
N LEU A 172 -0.90 -20.26 7.49
CA LEU A 172 -1.30 -19.88 6.13
C LEU A 172 -1.30 -21.10 5.21
N ILE A 173 -0.26 -21.93 5.22
CA ILE A 173 -0.20 -23.16 4.41
C ILE A 173 -1.31 -24.15 4.81
N MET A 174 -1.55 -24.32 6.12
CA MET A 174 -2.54 -25.26 6.66
C MET A 174 -4.00 -24.89 6.34
N ASN A 175 -4.26 -23.70 5.78
CA ASN A 175 -5.61 -23.32 5.39
C ASN A 175 -6.17 -24.18 4.23
N GLY A 176 -5.30 -24.93 3.52
CA GLY A 176 -5.68 -25.87 2.47
C GLY A 176 -6.06 -25.24 1.13
N ILE A 177 -5.67 -23.99 0.86
CA ILE A 177 -5.90 -23.35 -0.43
C ILE A 177 -5.15 -24.11 -1.53
N GLN A 178 -5.86 -24.41 -2.61
CA GLN A 178 -5.28 -24.92 -3.84
C GLN A 178 -4.69 -23.77 -4.66
N LEU A 179 -3.42 -23.88 -5.03
CA LEU A 179 -2.68 -22.82 -5.73
C LEU A 179 -2.90 -22.90 -7.24
N GLU A 180 -3.06 -21.73 -7.86
CA GLU A 180 -3.21 -21.58 -9.32
C GLU A 180 -2.16 -20.61 -9.87
N TYR A 181 -1.73 -20.84 -11.11
CA TYR A 181 -0.65 -20.09 -11.78
C TYR A 181 -1.07 -19.66 -13.18
N GLU A 182 -1.79 -18.55 -13.27
CA GLU A 182 -2.26 -18.01 -14.54
C GLU A 182 -1.26 -16.99 -15.13
N GLN A 183 -0.51 -17.41 -16.16
CA GLN A 183 0.39 -16.54 -16.92
C GLN A 183 -0.23 -15.19 -17.34
N PRO A 184 -1.50 -15.15 -17.83
CA PRO A 184 -2.13 -13.88 -18.18
C PRO A 184 -2.25 -12.89 -17.01
N GLU A 185 -2.48 -13.34 -15.78
CA GLU A 185 -2.59 -12.47 -14.60
C GLU A 185 -1.25 -11.89 -14.16
N MET A 186 -0.18 -12.68 -14.21
CA MET A 186 1.18 -12.19 -13.94
C MET A 186 1.56 -11.05 -14.90
N VAL A 187 1.32 -11.25 -16.20
CA VAL A 187 1.58 -10.23 -17.24
C VAL A 187 0.73 -8.97 -17.03
N LYS A 188 -0.55 -9.14 -16.63
CA LYS A 188 -1.43 -8.00 -16.32
C LYS A 188 -0.89 -7.15 -15.17
N SER A 189 -0.48 -7.78 -14.07
CA SER A 189 0.10 -7.10 -12.90
C SER A 189 1.36 -6.33 -13.27
N GLN A 190 2.28 -6.98 -14.00
CA GLN A 190 3.53 -6.36 -14.45
C GLN A 190 3.28 -5.13 -15.35
N ARG A 191 2.38 -5.24 -16.34
CA ARG A 191 2.04 -4.10 -17.22
C ARG A 191 1.48 -2.92 -16.44
N MET A 192 0.64 -3.17 -15.44
CA MET A 192 0.10 -2.09 -14.60
C MET A 192 1.21 -1.39 -13.82
N LYS A 193 2.11 -2.14 -13.18
CA LYS A 193 3.27 -1.56 -12.48
C LYS A 193 4.14 -0.74 -13.42
N GLN A 194 4.40 -1.21 -14.65
CA GLN A 194 5.17 -0.46 -15.66
C GLN A 194 4.51 0.87 -16.04
N MET A 195 3.18 0.87 -16.26
CA MET A 195 2.44 2.10 -16.56
C MET A 195 2.48 3.10 -15.41
N LEU A 196 2.27 2.63 -14.18
CA LEU A 196 2.29 3.49 -12.99
C LEU A 196 3.70 4.04 -12.73
N ASN A 197 4.72 3.19 -12.90
CA ASN A 197 6.13 3.58 -12.86
C ASN A 197 6.46 4.74 -13.78
N TRP A 198 6.04 4.60 -15.04
CA TRP A 198 6.27 5.63 -16.03
C TRP A 198 5.54 6.93 -15.66
N ILE A 199 4.27 6.86 -15.23
CA ILE A 199 3.53 8.06 -14.81
C ILE A 199 4.26 8.80 -13.69
N HIS A 200 4.77 8.09 -12.69
CA HIS A 200 5.39 8.74 -11.54
C HIS A 200 6.82 9.22 -11.78
N LEU A 201 7.52 8.73 -12.80
CA LEU A 201 8.77 9.35 -13.25
C LEU A 201 8.47 10.67 -13.96
N HIS A 202 7.40 10.69 -14.75
CA HIS A 202 7.12 11.78 -15.68
C HIS A 202 5.95 12.68 -15.24
N TYR A 203 5.45 12.55 -14.00
CA TYR A 203 4.21 13.24 -13.59
C TYR A 203 4.32 14.76 -13.66
N GLY A 204 5.51 15.33 -13.48
CA GLY A 204 5.75 16.78 -13.63
C GLY A 204 5.69 17.27 -15.10
N GLU A 205 5.73 16.35 -16.06
CA GLU A 205 5.82 16.67 -17.49
C GLU A 205 4.44 16.68 -18.18
N LYS A 206 4.40 17.06 -19.45
CA LYS A 206 3.20 16.91 -20.28
C LYS A 206 3.01 15.43 -20.65
N ILE A 207 2.10 14.75 -19.95
CA ILE A 207 1.74 13.35 -20.22
C ILE A 207 0.56 13.25 -21.20
N LEU A 208 0.71 12.44 -22.24
CA LEU A 208 -0.38 11.99 -23.12
C LEU A 208 -0.76 10.54 -22.81
N LEU A 209 -1.98 10.15 -23.19
CA LEU A 209 -2.46 8.77 -23.03
C LEU A 209 -1.57 7.75 -23.76
N ASP A 210 -0.99 8.13 -24.91
CA ASP A 210 -0.08 7.27 -25.66
C ASP A 210 1.19 6.94 -24.92
N ASP A 211 1.69 7.87 -24.11
CA ASP A 211 2.93 7.67 -23.38
C ASP A 211 2.74 6.59 -22.32
N ILE A 212 1.62 6.66 -21.60
CA ILE A 212 1.21 5.66 -20.61
C ILE A 212 0.94 4.31 -21.29
N ALA A 213 0.20 4.30 -22.40
CA ALA A 213 -0.14 3.07 -23.12
C ALA A 213 1.12 2.35 -23.64
N ARG A 214 2.10 3.10 -24.19
CA ARG A 214 3.39 2.57 -24.63
C ARG A 214 4.20 1.97 -23.47
N ALA A 215 4.20 2.60 -22.30
CA ALA A 215 4.90 2.07 -21.13
C ALA A 215 4.38 0.69 -20.70
N GLY A 216 3.08 0.42 -20.86
CA GLY A 216 2.47 -0.90 -20.61
C GLY A 216 2.44 -1.84 -21.81
N GLN A 217 2.99 -1.43 -22.97
CA GLN A 217 2.88 -2.16 -24.25
C GLN A 217 1.40 -2.46 -24.63
N LEU A 218 0.53 -1.48 -24.46
CA LEU A 218 -0.91 -1.57 -24.71
C LEU A 218 -1.37 -0.55 -25.76
N SER A 219 -2.51 -0.82 -26.40
CA SER A 219 -3.24 0.22 -27.12
C SER A 219 -3.87 1.23 -26.15
N ARG A 220 -4.26 2.42 -26.66
CA ARG A 220 -5.01 3.44 -25.87
C ARG A 220 -6.27 2.85 -25.23
N SER A 221 -7.01 2.05 -25.99
CA SER A 221 -8.26 1.40 -25.55
C SER A 221 -7.99 0.46 -24.37
N GLU A 222 -6.97 -0.39 -24.50
CA GLU A 222 -6.59 -1.33 -23.45
C GLU A 222 -6.07 -0.62 -22.21
N CYS A 223 -5.21 0.39 -22.35
CA CYS A 223 -4.74 1.20 -21.23
C CYS A 223 -5.91 1.78 -20.42
N CYS A 224 -6.88 2.40 -21.10
CA CYS A 224 -8.11 2.89 -20.45
C CYS A 224 -8.89 1.77 -19.76
N ARG A 225 -9.03 0.59 -20.39
CA ARG A 225 -9.71 -0.57 -19.79
C ARG A 225 -8.99 -1.06 -18.53
N TYR A 226 -7.66 -1.14 -18.55
CA TYR A 226 -6.84 -1.57 -17.42
C TYR A 226 -7.00 -0.62 -16.22
N PHE A 227 -6.85 0.70 -16.43
CA PHE A 227 -7.04 1.69 -15.37
C PHE A 227 -8.47 1.67 -14.82
N LYS A 228 -9.50 1.55 -15.69
CA LYS A 228 -10.89 1.45 -15.23
C LYS A 228 -11.14 0.17 -14.44
N ARG A 229 -10.52 -0.94 -14.82
CA ARG A 229 -10.73 -2.24 -14.19
C ARG A 229 -10.06 -2.30 -12.82
N ILE A 230 -8.76 -2.00 -12.75
CA ILE A 230 -7.92 -2.09 -11.55
C ILE A 230 -8.12 -0.86 -10.67
N LEU A 231 -7.91 0.34 -11.22
CA LEU A 231 -7.89 1.58 -10.43
C LEU A 231 -9.25 2.27 -10.32
N LYS A 232 -10.26 1.83 -11.09
CA LYS A 232 -11.60 2.44 -11.16
C LYS A 232 -11.54 3.92 -11.58
N THR A 233 -10.52 4.31 -12.35
CA THR A 233 -10.32 5.66 -12.88
C THR A 233 -9.77 5.62 -14.30
N SER A 234 -9.61 6.76 -14.96
CA SER A 234 -8.92 6.86 -16.26
C SER A 234 -7.42 7.13 -16.05
N PRO A 235 -6.55 6.80 -17.04
CA PRO A 235 -5.12 7.05 -16.92
C PRO A 235 -4.78 8.51 -16.62
N LEU A 236 -5.40 9.47 -17.32
CA LEU A 236 -5.13 10.90 -17.13
C LEU A 236 -5.75 11.46 -15.83
N ASN A 237 -6.86 10.88 -15.36
CA ASN A 237 -7.38 11.22 -14.03
C ASN A 237 -6.44 10.72 -12.95
N TYR A 238 -5.90 9.50 -13.08
CA TYR A 238 -4.88 9.00 -12.15
C TYR A 238 -3.65 9.91 -12.09
N VAL A 239 -3.14 10.37 -13.24
CA VAL A 239 -2.05 11.38 -13.28
C VAL A 239 -2.45 12.61 -12.48
N THR A 240 -3.66 13.14 -12.70
CA THR A 240 -4.15 14.33 -11.99
C THR A 240 -4.20 14.09 -10.47
N ASP A 241 -4.75 12.97 -10.03
CA ASP A 241 -4.87 12.63 -8.61
C ASP A 241 -3.48 12.46 -7.96
N TYR A 242 -2.54 11.82 -8.67
CA TYR A 242 -1.16 11.65 -8.21
C TYR A 242 -0.44 13.01 -8.05
N ARG A 243 -0.65 13.94 -8.99
CA ARG A 243 -0.09 15.30 -8.87
C ARG A 243 -0.65 16.04 -7.66
N ILE A 244 -1.95 15.88 -7.36
CA ILE A 244 -2.55 16.42 -6.14
C ILE A 244 -1.87 15.82 -4.91
N GLN A 245 -1.69 14.51 -4.84
CA GLN A 245 -0.98 13.86 -3.72
C GLN A 245 0.43 14.43 -3.53
N LYS A 246 1.23 14.55 -4.60
CA LYS A 246 2.58 15.13 -4.53
C LYS A 246 2.58 16.59 -4.11
N SER A 247 1.53 17.35 -4.45
CA SER A 247 1.40 18.73 -4.00
C SER A 247 1.22 18.88 -2.48
N LEU A 248 0.67 17.88 -1.79
CA LEU A 248 0.44 17.96 -0.33
C LEU A 248 1.73 18.15 0.45
N ILE A 249 2.79 17.41 0.09
CA ILE A 249 4.10 17.48 0.72
C ILE A 249 4.76 18.84 0.45
N LEU A 250 4.68 19.32 -0.80
CA LEU A 250 5.26 20.61 -1.18
C LEU A 250 4.56 21.77 -0.49
N LEU A 251 3.23 21.71 -0.32
CA LEU A 251 2.43 22.75 0.34
C LEU A 251 2.72 22.88 1.83
N GLN A 252 3.26 21.84 2.48
CA GLN A 252 3.64 21.89 3.90
C GLN A 252 4.94 22.67 4.14
N GLN A 253 5.73 22.92 3.10
CA GLN A 253 6.95 23.73 3.22
C GLN A 253 6.57 25.20 3.51
N PRO A 254 7.15 25.85 4.55
CA PRO A 254 6.78 27.22 4.95
C PRO A 254 6.83 28.23 3.80
N GLU A 255 7.87 28.12 2.96
CA GLU A 255 8.13 29.03 1.84
C GLU A 255 7.41 28.66 0.53
N SER A 256 6.61 27.58 0.52
CA SER A 256 5.95 27.13 -0.71
C SER A 256 4.90 28.13 -1.24
N ASN A 257 4.89 28.40 -2.54
CA ASN A 257 3.85 29.18 -3.19
C ASN A 257 2.89 28.25 -3.95
N VAL A 258 1.57 28.46 -3.79
CA VAL A 258 0.53 27.63 -4.43
C VAL A 258 0.69 27.58 -5.95
N THR A 259 1.04 28.70 -6.58
CA THR A 259 1.26 28.77 -8.02
C THR A 259 2.46 27.95 -8.45
N ASP A 260 3.59 28.09 -7.73
CA ASP A 260 4.82 27.38 -8.07
C ASP A 260 4.66 25.88 -7.84
N VAL A 261 3.99 25.48 -6.75
CA VAL A 261 3.65 24.08 -6.50
C VAL A 261 2.78 23.50 -7.62
N ALA A 262 1.79 24.25 -8.11
CA ALA A 262 0.93 23.79 -9.21
C ALA A 262 1.75 23.47 -10.47
N TYR A 263 2.66 24.36 -10.85
CA TYR A 263 3.52 24.14 -12.02
C TYR A 263 4.56 23.04 -11.77
N GLN A 264 5.15 22.99 -10.57
CA GLN A 264 6.16 21.99 -10.19
C GLN A 264 5.59 20.56 -10.24
N VAL A 265 4.34 20.36 -9.85
CA VAL A 265 3.67 19.05 -9.96
C VAL A 265 3.05 18.81 -11.35
N GLY A 266 3.28 19.70 -12.33
CA GLY A 266 2.93 19.47 -13.73
C GLY A 266 1.53 19.92 -14.16
N PHE A 267 0.84 20.77 -13.37
CA PHE A 267 -0.37 21.44 -13.86
C PHE A 267 0.01 22.59 -14.81
N ASN A 268 -0.81 22.79 -15.85
CA ASN A 268 -0.64 23.86 -16.83
C ASN A 268 -1.38 25.16 -16.46
N SER A 269 -2.12 25.15 -15.35
CA SER A 269 -2.89 26.29 -14.85
C SER A 269 -3.12 26.15 -13.35
N THR A 270 -2.79 27.20 -12.60
CA THR A 270 -3.09 27.30 -11.16
C THR A 270 -4.59 27.17 -10.88
N SER A 271 -5.46 27.73 -11.73
CA SER A 271 -6.91 27.63 -11.56
C SER A 271 -7.41 26.19 -11.69
N TYR A 272 -6.89 25.44 -12.65
CA TYR A 272 -7.23 24.03 -12.82
C TYR A 272 -6.70 23.17 -11.66
N PHE A 273 -5.49 23.45 -11.17
CA PHE A 273 -4.96 22.83 -9.96
C PHE A 273 -5.85 23.07 -8.74
N ILE A 274 -6.26 24.32 -8.49
CA ILE A 274 -7.11 24.67 -7.35
C ILE A 274 -8.47 23.96 -7.42
N ASP A 275 -9.10 23.89 -8.59
CA ASP A 275 -10.36 23.16 -8.79
C ASP A 275 -10.20 21.67 -8.47
N LYS A 276 -9.16 21.03 -9.00
CA LYS A 276 -8.88 19.60 -8.76
C LYS A 276 -8.51 19.31 -7.31
N PHE A 277 -7.68 20.15 -6.71
CA PHE A 277 -7.30 20.03 -5.31
C PHE A 277 -8.54 20.15 -4.42
N ARG A 278 -9.40 21.14 -4.66
CA ARG A 278 -10.64 21.33 -3.88
C ARG A 278 -11.58 20.13 -4.00
N LYS A 279 -11.72 19.56 -5.20
CA LYS A 279 -12.53 18.35 -5.41
C LYS A 279 -11.96 17.13 -4.69
N SER A 280 -10.64 17.01 -4.61
CA SER A 280 -9.97 15.87 -3.97
C SER A 280 -9.89 15.99 -2.46
N MET A 281 -9.63 17.20 -1.94
CA MET A 281 -9.29 17.44 -0.53
C MET A 281 -10.41 18.14 0.24
N ASN A 282 -11.53 18.48 -0.41
CA ASN A 282 -12.64 19.27 0.15
C ASN A 282 -12.25 20.63 0.73
N MET A 283 -11.06 21.14 0.39
CA MET A 283 -10.55 22.45 0.82
C MET A 283 -9.59 23.02 -0.23
N THR A 284 -9.26 24.30 -0.15
CA THR A 284 -8.32 24.93 -1.09
C THR A 284 -6.86 24.61 -0.70
N PRO A 285 -5.89 24.64 -1.65
CA PRO A 285 -4.47 24.47 -1.33
C PRO A 285 -3.96 25.43 -0.25
N LEU A 286 -4.42 26.69 -0.28
CA LEU A 286 -4.04 27.71 0.69
C LEU A 286 -4.61 27.42 2.08
N ALA A 287 -5.86 26.96 2.16
CA ALA A 287 -6.45 26.54 3.44
C ALA A 287 -5.71 25.33 4.02
N TYR A 288 -5.40 24.33 3.19
CA TYR A 288 -4.61 23.16 3.59
C TYR A 288 -3.24 23.57 4.15
N LYS A 289 -2.50 24.43 3.43
CA LYS A 289 -1.20 24.95 3.87
C LYS A 289 -1.29 25.63 5.24
N LYS A 290 -2.30 26.50 5.45
CA LYS A 290 -2.48 27.20 6.73
C LYS A 290 -2.71 26.23 7.89
N ILE A 291 -3.61 25.27 7.72
CA ILE A 291 -3.91 24.26 8.76
C ILE A 291 -2.65 23.50 9.15
N LYS A 292 -1.88 23.02 8.16
CA LYS A 292 -0.70 22.21 8.42
C LYS A 292 0.46 22.98 9.01
N ILE A 293 0.67 24.25 8.64
CA ILE A 293 1.70 25.08 9.29
C ILE A 293 1.35 25.32 10.77
N THR A 294 0.07 25.52 11.10
CA THR A 294 -0.38 25.72 12.48
C THR A 294 -0.28 24.45 13.33
N ASP A 295 -0.45 23.25 12.75
CA ASP A 295 -0.27 21.97 13.45
C ASP A 295 1.22 21.65 13.80
N HIS A 296 2.18 22.40 13.24
CA HIS A 296 3.62 22.19 13.40
C HIS A 296 4.34 23.28 14.22
N LEU A 297 3.59 24.25 14.77
CA LEU A 297 4.06 25.31 15.68
C LEU A 297 3.56 25.02 17.10
#